data_AF-A0A7S3JE27-F1
#
_entry.id   AF-A0A7S3JE27-F1
#
_cell.length_a   1.000
_cell.length_b   1.000
_cell.length_c   1.000
_cell.angle_alpha   90.00
_cell.angle_beta   90.00
_cell.angle_gamma   90.00
#
_symmetry.space_group_name_H-M   'P 1'
#
loop_
_entity.id
_entity.type
_entity.pdbx_description
1 polymer ?
#
loop_
_entity_poly.entity_id
_entity_poly.type
_entity_poly.pdbx_seq_one_letter_code
_entity_poly.pdbx_strand_id
1 'polypeptide(L)'
;IILKMSFVPNSDQKTREKQEKFLKAQLEKEREMRLKEEIEKVEKERNKKKGLKVLKNSGILDAYEYLLESLCKYGLPTGDLYEFAALTVLKYEKKFKTLKKKELQDRLQKREEERTKKFAMLEGEPE
;
A
#
# COMPACT_ATOMS: atom_id res chain seq x y z
N ILE A 1 52.63 -13.59 53.29
CA ILE A 1 51.28 -13.32 52.76
C ILE A 1 50.90 -14.51 51.88
N ILE A 2 50.05 -15.42 52.37
CA ILE A 2 49.66 -16.63 51.63
C ILE A 2 48.48 -16.23 50.73
N LEU A 3 48.73 -16.14 49.43
CA LEU A 3 47.69 -16.01 48.41
C LEU A 3 46.88 -17.31 48.37
N LYS A 4 45.67 -17.30 48.94
CA LYS A 4 44.66 -18.32 48.70
C LYS A 4 44.19 -18.20 47.25
N MET A 5 44.84 -18.92 46.33
CA MET A 5 44.25 -19.16 45.02
C MET A 5 43.11 -20.16 45.20
N SER A 6 41.88 -19.67 45.11
CA SER A 6 40.68 -20.51 45.10
C SER A 6 40.68 -21.36 43.83
N PHE A 7 40.95 -22.66 43.99
CA PHE A 7 40.78 -23.66 42.94
C PHE A 7 39.29 -23.81 42.64
N VAL A 8 38.86 -23.34 41.46
CA VAL A 8 37.50 -23.58 40.95
C VAL A 8 37.51 -24.92 40.19
N PRO A 9 36.70 -25.92 40.58
CA PRO A 9 36.66 -27.21 39.90
C PRO A 9 36.30 -27.08 38.41
N ASN A 10 37.06 -27.76 37.53
CA ASN A 10 36.90 -27.75 36.07
C ASN A 10 35.48 -28.21 35.61
N SER A 11 34.78 -29.01 36.42
CA SER A 11 33.39 -29.41 36.21
C SER A 11 32.39 -28.25 36.32
N ASP A 12 32.67 -27.27 37.17
CA ASP A 12 31.78 -26.11 37.37
C ASP A 12 31.89 -25.11 36.22
N GLN A 13 33.08 -24.98 35.62
CA GLN A 13 33.28 -24.20 34.40
C GLN A 13 32.50 -24.78 33.22
N LYS A 14 32.59 -26.08 32.96
CA LYS A 14 31.84 -26.73 31.87
C LYS A 14 30.32 -26.64 32.04
N THR A 15 29.85 -26.64 33.27
CA THR A 15 28.41 -26.54 33.57
C THR A 15 27.91 -25.11 33.35
N ARG A 16 28.69 -24.10 33.76
CA ARG A 16 28.40 -22.69 33.46
C ARG A 16 28.43 -22.40 31.96
N GLU A 17 29.42 -22.89 31.23
CA GLU A 17 29.50 -22.73 29.78
C GLU A 17 28.30 -23.33 29.05
N LYS A 18 27.81 -24.50 29.50
CA LYS A 18 26.59 -25.11 28.95
C LYS A 18 25.35 -24.26 29.24
N GLN A 19 25.23 -23.73 30.45
CA GLN A 19 24.12 -22.84 30.84
C GLN A 19 24.14 -21.54 30.05
N GLU A 20 25.31 -20.92 29.86
CA GLU A 20 25.48 -19.71 29.05
C GLU A 20 25.15 -19.96 27.58
N LYS A 21 25.59 -21.09 27.00
CA LYS A 21 25.23 -21.46 25.63
C LYS A 21 23.73 -21.68 25.47
N PHE A 22 23.09 -22.34 26.44
CA PHE A 22 21.66 -22.54 26.43
C PHE A 22 20.88 -21.22 26.54
N LEU A 23 21.29 -20.35 27.47
CA LEU A 23 20.68 -19.03 27.65
C LEU A 23 20.86 -18.16 26.40
N LYS A 24 22.05 -18.19 25.79
CA LYS A 24 22.33 -17.48 24.54
C LYS A 24 21.45 -17.99 23.39
N ALA A 25 21.28 -19.31 23.27
CA ALA A 25 20.42 -19.89 22.25
C ALA A 25 18.92 -19.55 22.47
N GLN A 26 18.47 -19.46 23.72
CA GLN A 26 17.11 -18.99 24.01
C GLN A 26 16.91 -17.52 23.65
N LEU A 27 17.85 -16.66 24.02
CA LEU A 27 17.82 -15.23 23.68
C LEU A 27 17.88 -15.00 22.16
N GLU A 28 18.67 -15.80 21.45
CA GLU A 28 18.78 -15.73 19.98
C GLU A 28 17.46 -16.16 19.31
N LYS A 29 16.84 -17.25 19.78
CA LYS A 29 15.51 -17.67 19.32
C LYS A 29 14.44 -16.60 19.58
N GLU A 30 14.46 -15.96 20.75
CA GLU A 30 13.51 -14.90 21.08
C GLU A 30 13.69 -13.69 20.15
N ARG A 31 14.94 -13.31 19.86
CA ARG A 31 15.25 -12.23 18.89
C ARG A 31 14.77 -12.58 17.48
N GLU A 32 15.01 -13.81 17.03
CA GLU A 32 14.53 -14.26 15.72
C GLU A 32 13.00 -14.24 15.63
N MET A 33 12.30 -14.66 16.69
CA MET A 33 10.84 -14.60 16.76
C MET A 33 10.33 -13.17 16.68
N ARG A 34 10.90 -12.24 17.46
CA ARG A 34 10.53 -10.82 17.40
C ARG A 34 10.78 -10.22 16.02
N LEU A 35 11.91 -10.54 15.39
CA LEU A 35 12.24 -10.06 14.05
C LEU A 35 11.24 -10.57 13.01
N LYS A 36 10.84 -11.85 13.09
CA LYS A 36 9.81 -12.42 12.21
C LYS A 36 8.45 -11.72 12.37
N GLU A 37 8.02 -11.48 13.60
CA GLU A 37 6.76 -10.76 13.86
C GLU A 37 6.80 -9.32 13.34
N GLU A 38 7.94 -8.65 13.47
CA GLU A 38 8.13 -7.28 12.96
C GLU A 38 8.08 -7.24 11.43
N ILE A 39 8.76 -8.18 10.76
CA ILE A 39 8.68 -8.34 9.29
C ILE A 39 7.24 -8.57 8.84
N GLU A 40 6.52 -9.48 9.52
CA GLU A 40 5.12 -9.78 9.18
C GLU A 40 4.20 -8.56 9.35
N LYS A 41 4.38 -7.78 10.42
CA LYS A 41 3.63 -6.53 10.63
C LYS A 41 3.92 -5.51 9.53
N VAL A 42 5.19 -5.32 9.17
CA VAL A 42 5.60 -4.39 8.11
C VAL A 42 5.04 -4.82 6.74
N GLU A 43 5.07 -6.12 6.42
CA GLU A 43 4.47 -6.62 5.17
C GLU A 43 2.95 -6.45 5.13
N LYS A 44 2.26 -6.74 6.24
CA LYS A 44 0.81 -6.50 6.35
C LYS A 44 0.47 -5.02 6.10
N GLU A 45 1.19 -4.09 6.71
CA GLU A 45 0.99 -2.66 6.49
C GLU A 45 1.32 -2.23 5.04
N ARG A 46 2.39 -2.79 4.46
CA ARG A 46 2.74 -2.54 3.06
C ARG A 46 1.66 -3.06 2.10
N ASN A 47 1.10 -4.24 2.36
CA ASN A 47 0.01 -4.81 1.58
C ASN A 47 -1.28 -4.01 1.70
N LYS A 48 -1.63 -3.50 2.89
CA LYS A 48 -2.74 -2.56 3.06
C LYS A 48 -2.56 -1.30 2.23
N LYS A 49 -1.36 -0.68 2.29
CA LYS A 49 -1.04 0.52 1.50
C LYS A 49 -1.11 0.27 -0.01
N LYS A 50 -0.58 -0.87 -0.47
CA LYS A 50 -0.65 -1.29 -1.89
C LYS A 50 -2.11 -1.51 -2.32
N GLY A 51 -2.89 -2.25 -1.53
CA GLY A 51 -4.30 -2.50 -1.78
C GLY A 51 -5.10 -1.21 -1.91
N LEU A 52 -4.90 -0.26 -0.98
CA LEU A 52 -5.54 1.04 -1.03
C LEU A 52 -5.19 1.83 -2.29
N LYS A 53 -3.93 1.78 -2.74
CA LYS A 53 -3.50 2.43 -3.98
C LYS A 53 -4.17 1.82 -5.21
N VAL A 54 -4.33 0.50 -5.25
CA VAL A 54 -5.03 -0.21 -6.34
C VAL A 54 -6.52 0.18 -6.37
N LEU A 55 -7.18 0.21 -5.21
CA LEU A 55 -8.59 0.60 -5.11
C LEU A 55 -8.82 2.03 -5.62
N LYS A 56 -7.96 2.98 -5.23
CA LYS A 56 -8.02 4.37 -5.71
C LYS A 56 -7.74 4.51 -7.20
N ASN A 57 -6.75 3.79 -7.72
CA ASN A 57 -6.35 3.94 -9.13
C ASN A 57 -7.29 3.23 -10.11
N SER A 58 -7.91 2.13 -9.69
CA SER A 58 -8.83 1.34 -10.51
C SER A 58 -10.18 2.02 -10.71
N GLY A 59 -10.59 2.92 -9.81
CA GLY A 59 -11.92 3.54 -9.81
C GLY A 59 -13.01 2.62 -9.25
N ILE A 60 -12.64 1.49 -8.65
CA ILE A 60 -13.60 0.52 -8.08
C ILE A 60 -14.30 1.07 -6.84
N LEU A 61 -13.60 1.92 -6.07
CA LEU A 61 -14.18 2.60 -4.91
C LEU A 61 -15.25 3.59 -5.35
N ASP A 62 -14.96 4.40 -6.37
CA ASP A 62 -15.90 5.37 -6.92
C ASP A 62 -17.14 4.68 -7.56
N ALA A 63 -16.93 3.53 -8.21
CA ALA A 63 -18.02 2.71 -8.75
C ALA A 63 -18.93 2.15 -7.65
N TYR A 64 -18.33 1.75 -6.51
CA TYR A 64 -19.07 1.29 -5.34
C TYR A 64 -19.86 2.42 -4.69
N GLU A 65 -19.27 3.61 -4.52
CA GLU A 65 -19.97 4.80 -4.05
C GLU A 65 -21.14 5.17 -4.96
N TYR A 66 -20.95 5.11 -6.28
CA TYR A 66 -22.01 5.33 -7.27
C TYR A 66 -23.18 4.34 -7.15
N LEU A 67 -22.87 3.07 -6.86
CA LEU A 67 -23.88 2.05 -6.59
C LEU A 67 -24.67 2.37 -5.31
N LEU A 68 -23.97 2.70 -4.22
CA LEU A 68 -24.62 3.05 -2.95
C LEU A 68 -25.51 4.28 -3.10
N GLU A 69 -25.06 5.33 -3.78
CA GLU A 69 -25.92 6.49 -4.07
C GLU A 69 -27.17 6.12 -4.85
N SER A 70 -27.04 5.22 -5.83
CA SER A 70 -28.17 4.76 -6.63
C SER A 70 -29.16 3.98 -5.76
N LEU A 71 -28.68 3.12 -4.87
CA LEU A 71 -29.51 2.40 -3.91
C LEU A 71 -30.20 3.35 -2.92
N CYS A 72 -29.50 4.38 -2.43
CA CYS A 72 -30.09 5.38 -1.54
C CYS A 72 -31.15 6.23 -2.24
N LYS A 73 -30.97 6.54 -3.53
CA LYS A 73 -31.91 7.37 -4.31
C LYS A 73 -33.15 6.61 -4.76
N TYR A 74 -32.99 5.35 -5.20
CA TYR A 74 -34.07 4.57 -5.83
C TYR A 74 -34.58 3.43 -4.95
N GLY A 75 -33.98 3.21 -3.78
CA GLY A 75 -34.28 2.08 -2.91
C GLY A 75 -33.60 0.79 -3.37
N LEU A 76 -33.87 -0.31 -2.64
CA LEU A 76 -33.42 -1.62 -3.07
C LEU A 76 -34.16 -2.05 -4.35
N PRO A 77 -33.45 -2.63 -5.34
CA PRO A 77 -34.09 -3.19 -6.52
C PRO A 77 -35.04 -4.33 -6.13
N THR A 78 -36.17 -4.41 -6.82
CA THR A 78 -37.15 -5.50 -6.68
C THR A 78 -36.72 -6.79 -7.38
N GLY A 79 -35.75 -6.71 -8.30
CA GLY A 79 -35.15 -7.85 -8.99
C GLY A 79 -33.87 -8.37 -8.31
N ASP A 80 -33.04 -9.09 -9.07
CA ASP A 80 -31.76 -9.58 -8.56
C ASP A 80 -30.82 -8.41 -8.22
N LEU A 81 -30.43 -8.32 -6.95
CA LEU A 81 -29.52 -7.31 -6.43
C LEU A 81 -28.15 -7.39 -7.10
N TYR A 82 -27.65 -8.59 -7.40
CA TYR A 82 -26.34 -8.79 -8.02
C TYR A 82 -26.34 -8.30 -9.47
N GLU A 83 -27.41 -8.59 -10.21
CA GLU A 83 -27.58 -8.10 -11.57
C GLU A 83 -27.65 -6.56 -11.60
N PHE A 84 -28.45 -5.98 -10.71
CA PHE A 84 -28.54 -4.53 -10.56
C PHE A 84 -27.18 -3.89 -10.23
N ALA A 85 -26.44 -4.48 -9.29
CA ALA A 85 -25.11 -4.01 -8.92
C ALA A 85 -24.16 -4.06 -10.11
N ALA A 86 -24.09 -5.19 -10.82
CA ALA A 86 -23.24 -5.39 -11.98
C ALA A 86 -23.56 -4.37 -13.10
N LEU A 87 -24.84 -4.16 -13.40
CA LEU A 87 -25.28 -3.18 -14.40
C LEU A 87 -24.94 -1.74 -13.99
N THR A 88 -25.06 -1.42 -12.70
CA THR A 88 -24.77 -0.07 -12.18
C THR A 88 -23.27 0.22 -12.22
N VAL A 89 -22.43 -0.73 -11.82
CA VAL A 89 -20.97 -0.65 -11.95
C VAL A 89 -20.57 -0.53 -13.42
N LEU A 90 -21.16 -1.33 -14.31
CA LEU A 90 -20.88 -1.25 -15.75
C LEU A 90 -21.27 0.12 -16.35
N LYS A 91 -22.41 0.69 -15.92
CA LYS A 91 -22.81 2.06 -16.31
C LYS A 91 -21.79 3.09 -15.83
N TYR A 92 -21.31 2.96 -14.60
CA TYR A 92 -20.27 3.84 -14.06
C TYR A 92 -18.98 3.75 -14.90
N GLU A 93 -18.49 2.55 -15.19
CA GLU A 93 -17.26 2.39 -16.00
C GLU A 93 -17.36 3.05 -17.37
N LYS A 94 -18.51 2.93 -18.05
CA LYS A 94 -18.75 3.59 -19.34
C LYS A 94 -18.70 5.12 -19.23
N LYS A 95 -19.31 5.67 -18.19
CA LYS A 95 -19.26 7.12 -17.89
C LYS A 95 -17.83 7.56 -17.58
N PHE A 96 -17.14 6.83 -16.73
CA PHE A 96 -15.78 7.13 -16.30
C PHE A 96 -14.78 7.11 -17.46
N LYS A 97 -14.85 6.11 -18.35
CA LYS A 97 -14.00 6.04 -19.56
C LYS A 97 -14.23 7.24 -20.47
N THR A 98 -15.48 7.65 -20.65
CA THR A 98 -15.82 8.83 -21.45
C THR A 98 -15.26 10.11 -20.84
N LEU A 99 -15.40 10.28 -19.52
CA LEU A 99 -14.84 11.41 -18.76
C LEU A 99 -13.32 11.48 -18.89
N LYS A 100 -12.61 10.37 -18.65
CA LYS A 100 -11.15 10.30 -18.79
C LYS A 100 -10.68 10.63 -20.21
N LYS A 101 -11.40 10.15 -21.24
CA LYS A 101 -11.08 10.45 -22.63
C LYS A 101 -11.18 11.96 -22.91
N LYS A 102 -12.25 12.59 -22.42
CA LYS A 102 -12.46 14.03 -22.56
C LYS A 102 -11.38 14.84 -21.82
N GLU A 103 -11.10 14.48 -20.57
CA GLU A 103 -10.07 15.15 -19.77
C GLU A 103 -8.67 15.04 -20.41
N LEU A 104 -8.33 13.89 -20.99
CA LEU A 104 -7.09 13.72 -21.72
C LEU A 104 -7.02 14.61 -22.96
N GLN A 105 -8.12 14.71 -23.72
CA GLN A 105 -8.21 15.55 -24.90
C GLN A 105 -8.04 17.03 -24.55
N ASP A 106 -8.73 17.52 -23.51
CA ASP A 106 -8.62 18.89 -23.03
C ASP A 106 -7.18 19.23 -22.58
N ARG A 107 -6.48 18.26 -21.95
CA ARG A 107 -5.07 18.41 -21.54
C ARG A 107 -4.08 18.43 -22.71
N LEU A 108 -4.42 17.81 -23.84
CA LEU A 108 -3.60 17.85 -25.05
C LEU A 108 -3.80 19.18 -25.76
N GLN A 109 -5.05 19.63 -25.91
CA GLN A 109 -5.37 20.92 -26.51
C GLN A 109 -4.72 22.08 -25.76
N LYS A 110 -4.82 22.11 -24.42
CA LYS A 110 -4.13 23.15 -23.62
C LYS A 110 -2.62 23.17 -23.84
N ARG A 111 -1.98 22.00 -23.98
CA ARG A 111 -0.53 21.93 -24.25
C ARG A 111 -0.18 22.42 -25.65
N GLU A 112 -1.02 22.14 -26.64
CA GLU A 112 -0.85 22.68 -27.99
C GLU A 112 -1.04 24.19 -28.00
N GLU A 113 -2.08 24.71 -27.34
CA GLU A 113 -2.31 26.15 -27.21
C GLU A 113 -1.15 26.87 -26.51
N GLU A 114 -0.64 26.32 -25.41
CA GLU A 114 0.53 26.86 -24.70
C GLU A 114 1.79 26.83 -25.58
N ARG A 115 1.98 25.76 -26.37
CA ARG A 115 3.10 25.65 -27.30
C ARG A 115 2.99 26.70 -28.40
N THR A 116 1.83 26.82 -29.04
CA THR A 116 1.57 27.80 -30.10
C THR A 116 1.73 29.24 -29.58
N LYS A 117 1.22 29.54 -28.38
CA LYS A 117 1.43 30.85 -27.74
C LYS A 117 2.91 31.15 -27.49
N LYS A 118 3.68 30.16 -27.01
CA LYS A 118 5.13 30.32 -26.81
C LYS A 118 5.87 30.57 -28.13
N PHE A 119 5.52 29.88 -29.20
CA PHE A 119 6.12 30.12 -30.53
C PHE A 119 5.77 31.52 -31.06
N ALA A 120 4.53 31.96 -30.94
CA ALA A 120 4.12 33.30 -31.34
C ALA A 120 4.82 34.43 -30.56
N MET A 121 5.17 34.20 -29.28
CA MET A 121 5.96 35.15 -28.49
C MET A 121 7.44 35.21 -28.92
N LEU A 122 7.98 34.17 -29.54
CA LEU A 122 9.37 34.12 -30.00
C LEU A 122 9.55 34.70 -31.42
N GLU A 123 8.50 34.73 -32.24
CA GLU A 123 8.53 35.31 -33.60
C GLU A 123 8.12 36.80 -33.64
N GLY A 124 7.79 37.40 -32.49
CA GLY A 124 7.21 38.74 -32.37
C GLY A 124 8.14 39.88 -31.94
N GLU A 125 9.47 39.70 -31.92
CA GLU A 125 10.41 40.81 -31.76
C GLU A 125 10.92 41.28 -33.14
N PRO A 126 10.33 42.32 -33.75
CA PRO A 126 11.03 43.11 -34.77
C PRO A 126 12.01 44.07 -34.07
N GLU A 127 13.31 43.94 -34.39
CA GLU A 127 14.33 44.97 -34.14
C GLU A 127 13.99 46.30 -34.86
#